data_AF-A0A8J8NUV3-F1
#
_entry.id   AF-A0A8J8NUV3-F1
#
_cell.length_a   1.000
_cell.length_b   1.000
_cell.length_c   1.000
_cell.angle_alpha   90.00
_cell.angle_beta   90.00
_cell.angle_gamma   90.00
#
_symmetry.space_group_name_H-M   'P 1'
#
loop_
_entity.id
_entity.type
_entity.pdbx_description
1 polymer ?
#
loop_
_entity_poly.entity_id
_entity_poly.type
_entity_poly.pdbx_seq_one_letter_code
_entity_poly.pdbx_strand_id
1 'polypeptide(L)'
;MLLIQPAYQQQNNYYIKSVHEAIYIQQIYQYADENSHRCPLPGCSHCPTLPLLRAQPLPSARLPQITRRRTVLPTHLKRVYLSFCQKLPERLWCELSKPSMAVMYTVDPDTFEETSCVTLSGESPTKNAAFNVSDPDNNDGLAVEYNGGDEGYLLKVDIQCDHDTQYQPLTSAFDDNANLLISFKTQYGCKYDQLSEIWNFFNSNKWAMFVVFVVVGSILCFAGRAMLTPTLFIIGVLTASLLIIFIFYSTFLKANTEKWVGYAVLAGSIIAGLILGWVLTKFQKVGAFALAAWGGFSIGLIVYNAFAYKISGEPWMFYLTVIGCAAALGLLTLILFDHILIQATAVTGAFMVPYGIGLVAGSYPNPFTIAELIQNGQLDNIDPLYYAYMGGTLVLYLIGIIVQYRHKRNHPDHAPETRFSEKARARYRR
;
A
#
# COMPACT_ATOMS: atom_id res chain seq x y z
N MET A 1 -10.19 -32.47 -12.95
CA MET A 1 -9.25 -32.50 -11.81
C MET A 1 -9.69 -31.40 -10.86
N LEU A 2 -10.54 -31.77 -9.90
CA LEU A 2 -11.16 -30.88 -8.92
C LEU A 2 -10.20 -30.71 -7.75
N LEU A 3 -9.69 -29.49 -7.55
CA LEU A 3 -9.03 -29.10 -6.30
C LEU A 3 -9.96 -28.18 -5.54
N ILE A 4 -10.41 -28.69 -4.39
CA ILE A 4 -11.14 -27.96 -3.35
C ILE A 4 -10.11 -27.05 -2.67
N GLN A 5 -10.27 -25.73 -2.79
CA GLN A 5 -9.52 -24.76 -1.99
C GLN A 5 -10.26 -24.49 -0.67
N PRO A 6 -9.55 -24.34 0.46
CA PRO A 6 -10.16 -23.93 1.72
C PRO A 6 -10.54 -22.44 1.66
N ALA A 7 -11.62 -22.10 2.36
CA ALA A 7 -12.12 -20.73 2.50
C ALA A 7 -11.05 -19.82 3.12
N TYR A 8 -10.55 -18.87 2.34
CA TYR A 8 -9.64 -17.82 2.79
C TYR A 8 -10.49 -16.63 3.25
N GLN A 9 -10.44 -16.30 4.55
CA GLN A 9 -10.98 -15.04 5.06
C GLN A 9 -10.18 -13.88 4.45
N GLN A 10 -10.83 -13.06 3.62
CA GLN A 10 -10.31 -11.77 3.18
C GLN A 10 -10.30 -10.81 4.38
N GLN A 11 -9.13 -10.65 5.02
CA GLN A 11 -8.85 -9.49 5.85
C GLN A 11 -8.81 -8.25 4.93
N ASN A 12 -9.61 -7.23 5.26
CA ASN A 12 -9.54 -5.93 4.60
C ASN A 12 -8.15 -5.31 4.83
N ASN A 13 -7.54 -4.79 3.76
CA ASN A 13 -6.18 -4.26 3.73
C ASN A 13 -6.04 -2.98 4.57
N TYR A 14 -5.79 -3.13 5.88
CA TYR A 14 -5.21 -2.08 6.71
C TYR A 14 -3.75 -2.46 6.98
N TYR A 15 -2.82 -1.82 6.28
CA TYR A 15 -1.39 -2.01 6.52
C TYR A 15 -0.93 -0.96 7.54
N ILE A 16 -0.79 -1.39 8.78
CA ILE A 16 -0.31 -0.57 9.89
C ILE A 16 1.18 -0.40 9.74
N LYS A 17 1.68 0.84 9.63
CA LYS A 17 3.10 1.14 9.81
C LYS A 17 3.59 0.51 11.12
N SER A 18 4.65 -0.31 11.06
CA SER A 18 5.38 -0.76 12.24
C SER A 18 5.74 0.48 13.04
N VAL A 19 5.07 0.70 14.16
CA VAL A 19 5.39 1.76 15.12
C VAL A 19 6.64 1.30 15.87
N HIS A 20 7.74 1.12 15.14
CA HIS A 20 9.03 0.75 15.72
C HIS A 20 9.79 1.96 16.27
N GLU A 21 9.29 3.17 16.02
CA GLU A 21 9.73 4.40 16.67
C GLU A 21 8.50 5.26 16.99
N ALA A 22 7.93 5.10 18.20
CA ALA A 22 7.16 6.13 18.92
C ALA A 22 6.43 5.63 20.19
N ILE A 23 6.66 4.43 20.71
CA ILE A 23 6.06 4.01 21.99
C ILE A 23 7.15 3.78 23.03
N TYR A 24 7.68 4.89 23.51
CA TYR A 24 8.32 5.00 24.83
C TYR A 24 7.96 6.38 25.38
N ILE A 25 6.79 6.50 26.01
CA ILE A 25 6.45 7.69 26.79
C ILE A 25 6.62 7.37 28.29
N GLN A 26 7.72 7.93 28.80
CA GLN A 26 8.01 8.35 30.18
C GLN A 26 7.88 7.33 31.34
N GLN A 27 9.02 6.74 31.71
CA GLN A 27 9.74 7.04 32.98
C GLN A 27 10.86 6.02 33.19
N ILE A 28 12.08 6.25 32.66
CA ILE A 28 13.32 5.72 33.27
C ILE A 28 14.44 6.72 33.02
N TYR A 29 14.83 7.47 34.05
CA TYR A 29 16.20 7.95 34.20
C TYR A 29 16.52 8.05 35.69
N GLN A 30 17.24 7.04 36.21
CA GLN A 30 18.40 7.18 37.10
C GLN A 30 18.81 5.78 37.58
N TYR A 31 19.71 5.12 36.85
CA TYR A 31 20.81 4.33 37.40
C TYR A 31 21.72 3.92 36.23
N ALA A 32 22.65 4.81 35.89
CA ALA A 32 23.84 4.42 35.15
C ALA A 32 24.95 4.46 36.18
N ASP A 33 25.33 3.28 36.68
CA ASP A 33 26.66 3.07 37.22
C ASP A 33 27.19 1.71 36.77
N GLU A 34 28.50 1.68 36.64
CA GLU A 34 29.39 0.79 35.91
C GLU A 34 29.14 -0.72 36.09
N ASN A 35 28.92 -1.45 34.99
CA ASN A 35 29.80 -2.56 34.54
C ASN A 35 29.14 -3.52 33.51
N SER A 36 29.94 -3.83 32.48
CA SER A 36 29.98 -5.10 31.74
C SER A 36 28.98 -5.35 30.58
N HIS A 37 29.44 -4.98 29.39
CA HIS A 37 29.60 -5.83 28.21
C HIS A 37 28.94 -7.23 28.18
N ARG A 38 27.97 -7.43 27.28
CA ARG A 38 27.89 -8.46 26.20
C ARG A 38 26.42 -8.73 25.83
N CYS A 39 25.97 -8.22 24.68
CA CYS A 39 24.82 -8.78 23.95
C CYS A 39 25.36 -9.73 22.86
N PRO A 40 24.95 -11.00 22.79
CA PRO A 40 25.33 -11.89 21.71
C PRO A 40 24.13 -12.15 20.78
N LEU A 41 23.80 -11.22 19.88
CA LEU A 41 22.94 -11.53 18.72
C LEU A 41 23.40 -10.69 17.50
N PRO A 42 23.70 -11.33 16.35
CA PRO A 42 24.11 -10.63 15.13
C PRO A 42 22.86 -10.21 14.32
N GLY A 43 22.75 -8.93 13.95
CA GLY A 43 21.80 -8.50 12.91
C GLY A 43 21.27 -7.07 12.96
N CYS A 44 21.33 -6.37 14.10
CA CYS A 44 20.81 -4.99 14.20
C CYS A 44 21.93 -3.96 14.02
N SER A 45 22.24 -3.60 12.77
CA SER A 45 23.11 -2.46 12.46
C SER A 45 22.24 -1.23 12.15
N HIS A 46 22.29 -0.25 13.07
CA HIS A 46 21.79 1.13 12.96
C HIS A 46 20.42 1.45 13.58
N CYS A 47 20.43 1.80 14.88
CA CYS A 47 19.51 2.79 15.43
C CYS A 47 20.26 4.14 15.52
N PRO A 48 19.80 5.22 14.88
CA PRO A 48 20.36 6.55 15.08
C PRO A 48 19.90 7.12 16.42
N THR A 49 20.85 7.53 17.26
CA THR A 49 20.59 8.29 18.49
C THR A 49 20.45 9.79 18.15
N LEU A 50 19.28 10.39 18.43
CA LEU A 50 19.08 11.85 18.49
C LEU A 50 18.11 12.22 19.64
N PRO A 51 18.15 13.47 20.14
CA PRO A 51 18.04 13.79 21.56
C PRO A 51 16.60 14.02 22.05
N LEU A 52 16.41 13.74 23.35
CA LEU A 52 15.19 13.94 24.12
C LEU A 52 14.85 15.43 24.32
N LEU A 53 13.67 15.85 23.86
CA LEU A 53 13.02 17.10 24.23
C LEU A 53 12.33 16.95 25.60
N ARG A 54 12.76 17.77 26.56
CA ARG A 54 12.22 17.85 27.92
C ARG A 54 10.98 18.75 27.91
N ALA A 55 9.83 18.23 28.34
CA ALA A 55 8.66 19.06 28.61
C ALA A 55 8.99 19.98 29.80
N GLN A 56 8.94 21.30 29.58
CA GLN A 56 9.00 22.29 30.65
C GLN A 56 7.63 22.36 31.36
N PRO A 57 7.59 22.55 32.69
CA PRO A 57 6.34 22.84 33.37
C PRO A 57 5.80 24.22 32.96
N LEU A 58 4.52 24.28 32.59
CA LEU A 58 3.79 25.52 32.36
C LEU A 58 3.82 26.41 33.63
N PRO A 59 3.97 27.74 33.48
CA PRO A 59 4.01 28.65 34.61
C PRO A 59 2.66 28.69 35.33
N SER A 60 2.73 28.66 36.66
CA SER A 60 1.59 28.74 37.57
C SER A 60 0.80 30.04 37.38
N ALA A 61 -0.31 29.98 36.64
CA ALA A 61 -1.32 31.03 36.63
C ALA A 61 -2.20 30.91 37.88
N ARG A 62 -2.39 32.03 38.60
CA ARG A 62 -3.27 32.12 39.78
C ARG A 62 -4.72 31.84 39.36
N LEU A 63 -5.30 30.77 39.90
CA LEU A 63 -6.73 30.50 39.81
C LEU A 63 -7.53 31.40 40.77
N PRO A 64 -8.69 31.95 40.35
CA PRO A 64 -9.61 32.65 41.23
C PRO A 64 -10.30 31.66 42.19
N GLN A 65 -10.65 32.14 43.40
CA GLN A 65 -11.34 31.34 44.40
C GLN A 65 -12.71 30.91 43.91
N ILE A 66 -12.84 29.62 43.60
CA ILE A 66 -14.11 28.95 43.28
C ILE A 66 -14.56 28.12 44.48
N THR A 67 -15.84 28.27 44.80
CA THR A 67 -16.61 27.65 45.86
C THR A 67 -16.44 26.12 45.92
N ARG A 68 -16.14 25.59 47.12
CA ARG A 68 -15.96 24.15 47.43
C ARG A 68 -17.17 23.31 47.00
N ARG A 69 -17.08 22.65 45.83
CA ARG A 69 -17.68 21.32 45.62
C ARG A 69 -16.59 20.29 45.94
N ARG A 70 -16.88 19.33 46.83
CA ARG A 70 -16.04 18.14 47.02
C ARG A 70 -16.11 17.31 45.74
N THR A 71 -15.21 17.55 44.79
CA THR A 71 -14.88 16.58 43.76
C THR A 71 -14.17 15.42 44.47
N VAL A 72 -14.84 14.27 44.53
CA VAL A 72 -14.24 13.02 45.00
C VAL A 72 -13.12 12.71 44.00
N LEU A 73 -11.86 12.78 44.45
CA LEU A 73 -10.73 12.36 43.61
C LEU A 73 -10.91 10.87 43.26
N PRO A 74 -10.66 10.45 42.02
CA PRO A 74 -10.66 9.04 41.66
C PRO A 74 -9.69 8.30 42.58
N THR A 75 -10.18 7.23 43.21
CA THR A 75 -9.46 6.52 44.29
C THR A 75 -8.23 5.75 43.82
N HIS A 76 -8.08 5.50 42.51
CA HIS A 76 -6.92 4.80 41.96
C HIS A 76 -6.53 5.35 40.58
N LEU A 77 -5.24 5.50 40.34
CA LEU A 77 -4.69 5.93 39.06
C LEU A 77 -4.34 4.68 38.23
N LYS A 78 -4.78 4.60 36.98
CA LYS A 78 -4.50 3.45 36.10
C LYS A 78 -3.45 3.83 35.06
N ARG A 79 -2.44 2.97 34.87
CA ARG A 79 -1.41 3.12 33.85
C ARG A 79 -1.49 1.96 32.89
N VAL A 80 -1.54 2.25 31.59
CA VAL A 80 -1.66 1.23 30.54
C VAL A 80 -0.41 1.22 29.70
N TYR A 81 0.19 0.04 29.54
CA TYR A 81 1.29 -0.20 28.61
C TYR A 81 0.74 -0.99 27.43
N LEU A 82 1.00 -0.51 26.22
CA LEU A 82 0.52 -1.09 24.97
C LEU A 82 1.67 -1.15 23.97
N SER A 83 1.80 -2.27 23.28
CA SER A 83 2.69 -2.46 22.14
C SER A 83 1.88 -2.98 20.95
N PHE A 84 2.07 -2.38 19.77
CA PHE A 84 1.37 -2.83 18.55
C PHE A 84 2.13 -3.97 17.89
N CYS A 85 1.42 -5.06 17.59
CA CYS A 85 1.91 -6.21 16.84
C CYS A 85 3.13 -6.92 17.45
N GLN A 86 3.57 -6.54 18.64
CA GLN A 86 4.74 -7.08 19.33
C GLN A 86 4.41 -7.31 20.80
N LYS A 87 5.08 -8.31 21.38
CA LYS A 87 5.02 -8.57 22.82
C LYS A 87 5.68 -7.41 23.57
N LEU A 88 5.15 -7.06 24.73
CA LEU A 88 5.83 -6.14 25.65
C LEU A 88 7.19 -6.74 26.08
N PRO A 89 8.19 -5.93 26.45
CA PRO A 89 9.42 -6.43 27.06
C PRO A 89 9.13 -7.14 28.39
N GLU A 90 9.90 -8.18 28.73
CA GLU A 90 9.67 -9.07 29.88
C GLU A 90 9.48 -8.33 31.22
N ARG A 91 10.17 -7.21 31.42
CA ARG A 91 10.05 -6.37 32.64
C ARG A 91 8.69 -5.71 32.82
N LEU A 92 7.86 -5.66 31.79
CA LEU A 92 6.52 -5.06 31.80
C LEU A 92 5.41 -6.12 31.81
N TRP A 93 5.75 -7.40 32.00
CA TRP A 93 4.75 -8.45 32.16
C TRP A 93 4.26 -8.48 33.61
N CYS A 94 3.02 -8.89 33.85
CA CYS A 94 2.61 -9.23 35.22
C CYS A 94 3.38 -10.51 35.62
N GLU A 95 3.93 -10.57 36.84
CA GLU A 95 4.88 -11.62 37.29
C GLU A 95 4.40 -13.08 37.12
N LEU A 96 3.09 -13.31 37.04
CA LEU A 96 2.49 -14.63 36.81
C LEU A 96 1.87 -14.82 35.42
N SER A 97 1.94 -13.81 34.57
CA SER A 97 1.23 -13.79 33.29
C SER A 97 2.10 -14.24 32.11
N LYS A 98 1.44 -14.78 31.10
CA LYS A 98 2.03 -15.07 29.80
C LYS A 98 2.43 -13.75 29.10
N PRO A 99 3.35 -13.80 28.12
CA PRO A 99 3.66 -12.62 27.31
C PRO A 99 2.36 -12.00 26.77
N SER A 100 2.24 -10.68 26.85
CA SER A 100 1.07 -9.94 26.38
C SER A 100 1.51 -8.71 25.58
N MET A 101 0.60 -8.17 24.78
CA MET A 101 0.82 -6.94 24.01
C MET A 101 0.37 -5.70 24.79
N ALA A 102 -0.50 -5.88 25.77
CA ALA A 102 -1.10 -4.84 26.57
C ALA A 102 -1.33 -5.29 28.01
N VAL A 103 -0.95 -4.44 28.96
CA VAL A 103 -1.15 -4.62 30.40
C VAL A 103 -1.60 -3.31 31.04
N MET A 104 -2.33 -3.43 32.14
CA MET A 104 -2.79 -2.30 32.94
C MET A 104 -2.36 -2.49 34.39
N TYR A 105 -1.70 -1.46 34.93
CA TYR A 105 -1.33 -1.39 36.34
C TYR A 105 -2.22 -0.41 37.07
N THR A 106 -2.64 -0.80 38.27
CA THR A 106 -3.28 0.11 39.23
C THR A 106 -2.20 0.68 40.14
N VAL A 107 -2.09 2.00 40.16
CA VAL A 107 -1.09 2.75 40.92
C VAL A 107 -1.77 3.41 42.11
N ASP A 108 -1.20 3.22 43.29
CA ASP A 108 -1.65 3.92 44.50
C ASP A 108 -1.30 5.42 44.36
N PRO A 109 -2.27 6.35 44.50
CA PRO A 109 -2.02 7.77 44.32
C PRO A 109 -1.06 8.37 45.35
N ASP A 110 -0.88 7.75 46.53
CA ASP A 110 -0.06 8.29 47.60
C ASP A 110 1.40 7.79 47.52
N THR A 111 1.61 6.51 47.20
CA THR A 111 2.95 5.91 47.14
C THR A 111 3.54 5.83 45.73
N PHE A 112 2.70 5.97 44.69
CA PHE A 112 3.04 5.68 43.30
C PHE A 112 3.54 4.24 43.05
N GLU A 113 3.30 3.33 44.00
CA GLU A 113 3.62 1.91 43.83
C GLU A 113 2.54 1.19 43.02
N GLU A 114 2.96 0.24 42.20
CA GLU A 114 2.07 -0.61 41.39
C GLU A 114 1.48 -1.70 42.28
N THR A 115 0.17 -1.64 42.51
CA THR A 115 -0.53 -2.51 43.48
C THR A 115 -1.14 -3.75 42.84
N SER A 116 -1.56 -3.64 41.59
CA SER A 116 -2.15 -4.75 40.83
C SER A 116 -1.85 -4.60 39.34
N CYS A 117 -1.70 -5.73 38.67
CA CYS A 117 -1.45 -5.83 37.23
C CYS A 117 -2.50 -6.74 36.61
N VAL A 118 -3.12 -6.29 35.53
CA VAL A 118 -4.14 -7.02 34.77
C VAL A 118 -3.69 -7.11 33.32
N THR A 119 -3.71 -8.31 32.72
CA THR A 119 -3.41 -8.44 31.30
C THR A 119 -4.64 -8.09 30.45
N LEU A 120 -4.44 -7.26 29.43
CA LEU A 120 -5.51 -6.77 28.56
C LEU A 120 -5.55 -7.49 27.20
N SER A 121 -4.59 -8.36 26.92
CA SER A 121 -4.44 -9.04 25.63
C SER A 121 -3.71 -10.37 25.81
N GLY A 122 -4.02 -11.35 24.96
CA GLY A 122 -3.33 -12.62 24.98
C GLY A 122 -1.98 -12.61 24.24
N GLU A 123 -1.33 -13.77 24.21
CA GLU A 123 0.07 -13.91 23.76
C GLU A 123 0.34 -13.75 22.26
N SER A 124 -0.61 -14.11 21.39
CA SER A 124 -0.39 -14.19 19.94
C SER A 124 -0.95 -12.97 19.23
N PRO A 125 -0.11 -12.12 18.60
CA PRO A 125 -0.57 -10.92 17.89
C PRO A 125 -1.56 -11.23 16.76
N THR A 126 -1.35 -12.34 16.05
CA THR A 126 -2.18 -12.71 14.89
C THR A 126 -3.51 -13.36 15.27
N LYS A 127 -3.63 -13.95 16.46
CA LYS A 127 -4.87 -14.58 16.94
C LYS A 127 -5.68 -13.68 17.85
N ASN A 128 -5.01 -12.81 18.60
CA ASN A 128 -5.60 -12.04 19.69
C ASN A 128 -5.76 -10.56 19.36
N ALA A 129 -5.34 -10.08 18.19
CA ALA A 129 -5.67 -8.74 17.71
C ALA A 129 -6.56 -8.86 16.46
N ALA A 130 -7.71 -8.20 16.49
CA ALA A 130 -8.58 -8.03 15.35
C ALA A 130 -8.53 -6.58 14.88
N PHE A 131 -8.43 -6.38 13.57
CA PHE A 131 -8.38 -5.05 12.95
C PHE A 131 -9.73 -4.75 12.31
N ASN A 132 -10.38 -3.70 12.80
CA ASN A 132 -11.69 -3.22 12.37
C ASN A 132 -11.58 -1.75 11.93
N VAL A 133 -12.59 -1.27 11.20
CA VAL A 133 -12.71 0.16 10.88
C VAL A 133 -13.36 0.85 12.08
N SER A 134 -12.77 1.94 12.57
CA SER A 134 -13.18 2.54 13.85
C SER A 134 -14.58 3.16 13.80
N ASP A 135 -14.95 3.73 12.65
CA ASP A 135 -16.27 4.30 12.44
C ASP A 135 -16.69 4.04 10.99
N PRO A 136 -17.76 3.25 10.74
CA PRO A 136 -18.23 2.99 9.38
C PRO A 136 -18.74 4.25 8.68
N ASP A 137 -19.16 5.26 9.44
CA ASP A 137 -19.79 6.46 8.89
C ASP A 137 -18.77 7.53 8.51
N ASN A 138 -17.64 7.60 9.22
CA ASN A 138 -16.59 8.58 8.91
C ASN A 138 -15.31 7.94 8.32
N ASN A 139 -15.18 6.61 8.32
CA ASN A 139 -14.13 5.80 7.66
C ASN A 139 -12.65 6.22 7.87
N ASP A 140 -12.38 7.17 8.76
CA ASP A 140 -11.09 7.84 8.90
C ASP A 140 -10.26 7.26 10.06
N GLY A 141 -10.42 5.98 10.39
CA GLY A 141 -9.66 5.41 11.51
C GLY A 141 -9.60 3.88 11.54
N LEU A 142 -8.59 3.39 12.24
CA LEU A 142 -8.34 1.98 12.47
C LEU A 142 -8.66 1.64 13.93
N ALA A 143 -9.57 0.70 14.15
CA ALA A 143 -9.80 0.11 15.45
C ALA A 143 -9.04 -1.21 15.58
N VAL A 144 -8.30 -1.38 16.67
CA VAL A 144 -7.63 -2.63 17.03
C VAL A 144 -8.30 -3.19 18.28
N GLU A 145 -8.90 -4.37 18.16
CA GLU A 145 -9.52 -5.07 19.29
C GLU A 145 -8.58 -6.17 19.77
N TYR A 146 -8.10 -6.04 20.99
CA TYR A 146 -7.28 -7.04 21.66
C TYR A 146 -8.15 -7.95 22.53
N ASN A 147 -8.07 -9.25 22.25
CA ASN A 147 -8.79 -10.32 22.90
C ASN A 147 -7.88 -11.16 23.81
N GLY A 148 -8.48 -11.95 24.69
CA GLY A 148 -7.76 -12.94 25.51
C GLY A 148 -6.96 -12.35 26.67
N GLY A 149 -7.37 -11.18 27.18
CA GLY A 149 -6.93 -10.68 28.48
C GLY A 149 -7.56 -11.46 29.65
N ASP A 150 -7.11 -11.16 30.86
CA ASP A 150 -7.65 -11.75 32.09
C ASP A 150 -9.12 -11.33 32.29
N GLU A 151 -9.90 -12.16 32.98
CA GLU A 151 -11.27 -11.85 33.42
C GLU A 151 -12.27 -11.38 32.33
N GLY A 152 -11.95 -11.63 31.05
CA GLY A 152 -12.77 -11.19 29.94
C GLY A 152 -12.62 -9.72 29.57
N TYR A 153 -11.57 -9.04 30.03
CA TYR A 153 -11.26 -7.68 29.58
C TYR A 153 -11.00 -7.65 28.07
N LEU A 154 -11.72 -6.77 27.37
CA LEU A 154 -11.51 -6.44 25.97
C LEU A 154 -10.89 -5.03 25.90
N LEU A 155 -9.71 -4.93 25.28
CA LEU A 155 -9.09 -3.65 25.00
C LEU A 155 -9.38 -3.25 23.56
N LYS A 156 -10.06 -2.12 23.38
CA LYS A 156 -10.28 -1.49 22.08
C LYS A 156 -9.38 -0.28 21.94
N VAL A 157 -8.63 -0.23 20.85
CA VAL A 157 -7.74 0.89 20.53
C VAL A 157 -8.24 1.54 19.26
N ASP A 158 -8.79 2.74 19.39
CA ASP A 158 -9.27 3.56 18.28
C ASP A 158 -8.15 4.51 17.82
N ILE A 159 -7.70 4.34 16.59
CA ILE A 159 -6.67 5.14 15.94
C ILE A 159 -7.35 6.02 14.91
N GLN A 160 -7.58 7.28 15.25
CA GLN A 160 -8.18 8.26 14.35
C GLN A 160 -7.11 8.91 13.47
N CYS A 161 -7.41 9.08 12.18
CA CYS A 161 -6.57 9.81 11.24
C CYS A 161 -6.50 11.28 11.64
N ASP A 162 -5.27 11.79 11.73
CA ASP A 162 -5.00 13.22 11.84
C ASP A 162 -3.67 13.52 11.14
N HIS A 163 -3.73 14.29 10.05
CA HIS A 163 -2.55 14.65 9.26
C HIS A 163 -1.64 15.66 9.95
N ASP A 164 -2.17 16.44 10.90
CA ASP A 164 -1.47 17.59 11.48
C ASP A 164 -0.80 17.29 12.82
N THR A 165 -1.19 16.20 13.50
CA THR A 165 -0.70 15.88 14.84
C THR A 165 0.27 14.70 14.88
N GLN A 166 1.47 14.98 15.40
CA GLN A 166 2.38 13.94 15.89
C GLN A 166 1.92 13.51 17.29
N TYR A 167 0.89 12.66 17.33
CA TYR A 167 0.39 11.96 18.52
C TYR A 167 -0.22 12.84 19.62
N GLN A 168 -1.54 12.83 19.71
CA GLN A 168 -2.25 13.32 20.90
C GLN A 168 -3.17 12.22 21.44
N PRO A 169 -2.98 11.75 22.69
CA PRO A 169 -3.96 10.88 23.33
C PRO A 169 -5.23 11.72 23.56
N LEU A 170 -6.36 11.31 22.98
CA LEU A 170 -7.61 12.05 23.16
C LEU A 170 -8.24 11.70 24.48
N THR A 171 -8.47 10.40 24.70
CA THR A 171 -9.26 9.92 25.83
C THR A 171 -8.99 8.44 26.10
N SER A 172 -9.04 8.07 27.37
CA SER A 172 -9.27 6.70 27.81
C SER A 172 -10.60 6.66 28.54
N ALA A 173 -11.48 5.74 28.13
CA ALA A 173 -12.80 5.56 28.73
C ALA A 173 -13.09 4.08 28.88
N PHE A 174 -13.85 3.72 29.92
CA PHE A 174 -14.46 2.40 29.99
C PHE A 174 -15.84 2.49 29.32
N ASP A 175 -16.08 1.61 28.35
CA ASP A 175 -17.40 1.41 27.75
C ASP A 175 -18.37 0.79 28.77
N ASP A 176 -19.68 0.82 28.49
CA ASP A 176 -20.73 0.25 29.35
C ASP A 176 -20.53 -1.25 29.63
N ASN A 177 -19.80 -1.93 28.75
CA ASN A 177 -19.41 -3.33 28.87
C ASN A 177 -18.11 -3.55 29.67
N ALA A 178 -17.61 -2.53 30.39
CA ALA A 178 -16.33 -2.53 31.08
C ALA A 178 -15.10 -2.75 30.18
N ASN A 179 -15.25 -2.54 28.87
CA ASN A 179 -14.15 -2.59 27.91
C ASN A 179 -13.33 -1.31 27.99
N LEU A 180 -12.01 -1.41 27.96
CA LEU A 180 -11.14 -0.25 27.94
C LEU A 180 -11.01 0.26 26.50
N LEU A 181 -11.50 1.47 26.23
CA LEU A 181 -11.34 2.16 24.96
C LEU A 181 -10.24 3.22 25.08
N ILE A 182 -9.20 3.09 24.28
CA ILE A 182 -8.12 4.08 24.15
C ILE A 182 -8.23 4.69 22.77
N SER A 183 -8.53 5.99 22.68
CA SER A 183 -8.57 6.72 21.41
C SER A 183 -7.40 7.69 21.29
N PHE A 184 -6.67 7.64 20.18
CA PHE A 184 -5.63 8.62 19.87
C PHE A 184 -5.62 8.98 18.39
N LYS A 185 -5.18 10.21 18.11
CA LYS A 185 -5.02 10.73 16.75
C LYS A 185 -3.58 10.59 16.29
N THR A 186 -3.41 10.07 15.08
CA THR A 186 -2.10 9.98 14.44
C THR A 186 -2.24 9.90 12.92
N GLN A 187 -1.26 10.46 12.22
CA GLN A 187 -1.12 10.35 10.76
C GLN A 187 -1.04 8.89 10.28
N TYR A 188 -0.66 7.96 11.16
CA TYR A 188 -0.58 6.53 10.83
C TYR A 188 -1.93 5.80 10.89
N GLY A 189 -2.97 6.44 11.45
CA GLY A 189 -4.35 5.99 11.36
C GLY A 189 -5.02 6.36 10.03
N CYS A 190 -4.40 7.24 9.25
CA CYS A 190 -4.90 7.67 7.96
C CYS A 190 -4.78 6.56 6.92
N LYS A 191 -5.88 6.31 6.23
CA LYS A 191 -5.91 5.41 5.09
C LYS A 191 -5.13 6.06 3.94
N TYR A 192 -4.20 5.32 3.33
CA TYR A 192 -3.55 5.75 2.09
C TYR A 192 -4.56 5.62 0.93
N ASP A 193 -5.39 6.65 0.76
CA ASP A 193 -6.74 6.43 0.25
C ASP A 193 -6.89 6.40 -1.28
N GLN A 194 -6.04 7.08 -2.05
CA GLN A 194 -6.41 7.34 -3.45
C GLN A 194 -6.24 6.16 -4.41
N LEU A 195 -5.23 5.32 -4.22
CA LEU A 195 -5.07 4.11 -5.03
C LEU A 195 -5.97 2.97 -4.53
N SER A 196 -6.31 2.96 -3.23
CA SER A 196 -7.01 1.86 -2.59
C SER A 196 -8.38 1.56 -3.21
N GLU A 197 -9.12 2.60 -3.62
CA GLU A 197 -10.47 2.42 -4.15
C GLU A 197 -10.50 1.77 -5.54
N ILE A 198 -9.58 2.16 -6.43
CA ILE A 198 -9.45 1.54 -7.75
C ILE A 198 -9.09 0.07 -7.60
N TRP A 199 -8.18 -0.24 -6.68
CA TRP A 199 -7.81 -1.64 -6.38
C TRP A 199 -8.96 -2.41 -5.74
N ASN A 200 -9.76 -1.78 -4.88
CA ASN A 200 -10.97 -2.38 -4.32
C ASN A 200 -11.99 -2.69 -5.42
N PHE A 201 -12.16 -1.80 -6.39
CA PHE A 201 -13.00 -2.06 -7.56
C PHE A 201 -12.51 -3.26 -8.38
N PHE A 202 -11.20 -3.38 -8.61
CA PHE A 202 -10.60 -4.53 -9.30
C PHE A 202 -10.75 -5.83 -8.52
N ASN A 203 -10.56 -5.78 -7.20
CA ASN A 203 -10.70 -6.94 -6.31
C ASN A 203 -12.16 -7.40 -6.22
N SER A 204 -13.10 -6.47 -6.16
CA SER A 204 -14.54 -6.75 -6.20
C SER A 204 -14.94 -7.43 -7.51
N ASN A 205 -14.35 -7.00 -8.62
CA ASN A 205 -14.60 -7.53 -9.96
C ASN A 205 -13.48 -8.44 -10.49
N LYS A 206 -12.82 -9.20 -9.60
CA LYS A 206 -11.57 -9.93 -9.92
C LYS A 206 -11.68 -10.86 -11.12
N TRP A 207 -12.80 -11.55 -11.30
CA TRP A 207 -13.01 -12.48 -12.41
C TRP A 207 -13.11 -11.77 -13.77
N ALA A 208 -13.81 -10.64 -13.83
CA ALA A 208 -13.92 -9.86 -15.05
C ALA A 208 -12.55 -9.27 -15.43
N MET A 209 -11.83 -8.72 -14.45
CA MET A 209 -10.48 -8.16 -14.67
C MET A 209 -9.47 -9.23 -15.06
N PHE A 210 -9.55 -10.43 -14.49
CA PHE A 210 -8.74 -11.58 -14.90
C PHE A 210 -8.91 -11.89 -16.39
N VAL A 211 -10.16 -12.04 -16.87
CA VAL A 211 -10.42 -12.34 -18.29
C VAL A 211 -9.89 -11.22 -19.18
N VAL A 212 -10.16 -9.96 -18.83
CA VAL A 212 -9.70 -8.81 -19.61
C VAL A 212 -8.17 -8.75 -19.67
N PHE A 213 -7.49 -8.83 -18.53
CA PHE A 213 -6.02 -8.74 -18.49
C PHE A 213 -5.33 -9.93 -19.15
N VAL A 214 -5.86 -11.14 -19.01
CA VAL A 214 -5.28 -12.31 -19.67
C VAL A 214 -5.49 -12.25 -21.19
N VAL A 215 -6.70 -11.92 -21.66
CA VAL A 215 -6.99 -11.86 -23.10
C VAL A 215 -6.26 -10.70 -23.76
N VAL A 216 -6.40 -9.48 -23.23
CA VAL A 216 -5.74 -8.29 -23.78
C VAL A 216 -4.22 -8.43 -23.64
N GLY A 217 -3.74 -8.87 -22.48
CA GLY A 217 -2.31 -9.07 -22.23
C GLY A 217 -1.69 -10.09 -23.19
N SER A 218 -2.37 -11.20 -23.45
CA SER A 218 -1.89 -12.21 -24.41
C SER A 218 -1.85 -11.67 -25.85
N ILE A 219 -2.88 -10.94 -26.28
CA ILE A 219 -2.91 -10.32 -27.61
C ILE A 219 -1.77 -9.30 -27.73
N LEU A 220 -1.55 -8.45 -26.72
CA LEU A 220 -0.44 -7.49 -26.72
C LEU A 220 0.92 -8.19 -26.72
N CYS A 221 1.07 -9.27 -25.94
CA CYS A 221 2.33 -9.99 -25.80
C CYS A 221 2.76 -10.68 -27.11
N PHE A 222 1.83 -11.32 -27.82
CA PHE A 222 2.17 -12.12 -29.02
C PHE A 222 1.87 -11.42 -30.35
N ALA A 223 0.89 -10.53 -30.39
CA ALA A 223 0.40 -9.90 -31.62
C ALA A 223 0.47 -8.35 -31.61
N GLY A 224 1.08 -7.74 -30.58
CA GLY A 224 1.10 -6.28 -30.42
C GLY A 224 1.67 -5.52 -31.64
N ARG A 225 2.76 -6.01 -32.23
CA ARG A 225 3.33 -5.45 -33.47
C ARG A 225 2.43 -5.65 -34.68
N ALA A 226 1.85 -6.85 -34.84
CA ALA A 226 1.04 -7.21 -36.00
C ALA A 226 -0.27 -6.39 -36.05
N MET A 227 -0.85 -6.15 -34.88
CA MET A 227 -2.11 -5.43 -34.71
C MET A 227 -1.87 -4.03 -34.15
N LEU A 228 -0.86 -3.30 -34.66
CA LEU A 228 -0.47 -2.00 -34.11
C LEU A 228 -1.65 -1.03 -34.01
N THR A 229 -2.52 -0.93 -35.02
CA THR A 229 -3.67 -0.01 -34.97
C THR A 229 -4.69 -0.39 -33.89
N PRO A 230 -5.18 -1.65 -33.81
CA PRO A 230 -5.97 -2.12 -32.66
C PRO A 230 -5.28 -1.96 -31.31
N THR A 231 -3.98 -2.25 -31.23
CA THR A 231 -3.20 -2.12 -30.00
C THR A 231 -3.14 -0.67 -29.52
N LEU A 232 -2.89 0.29 -30.41
CA LEU A 232 -2.92 1.72 -30.09
C LEU A 232 -4.30 2.18 -29.63
N PHE A 233 -5.36 1.65 -30.25
CA PHE A 233 -6.73 1.93 -29.82
C PHE A 233 -6.98 1.42 -28.39
N ILE A 234 -6.71 0.14 -28.13
CA ILE A 234 -6.94 -0.49 -26.81
C ILE A 234 -6.17 0.23 -25.71
N ILE A 235 -4.89 0.52 -25.94
CA ILE A 235 -4.05 1.16 -24.93
C ILE A 235 -4.47 2.62 -24.73
N GLY A 236 -4.85 3.31 -25.81
CA GLY A 236 -5.45 4.64 -25.71
C GLY A 236 -6.72 4.65 -24.85
N VAL A 237 -7.62 3.68 -25.05
CA VAL A 237 -8.83 3.51 -24.22
C VAL A 237 -8.44 3.26 -22.77
N LEU A 238 -7.61 2.26 -22.50
CA LEU A 238 -7.23 1.88 -21.15
C LEU A 238 -6.53 3.02 -20.39
N THR A 239 -5.53 3.66 -21.00
CA THR A 239 -4.80 4.76 -20.37
C THR A 239 -5.69 5.97 -20.13
N ALA A 240 -6.52 6.36 -21.10
CA ALA A 240 -7.44 7.47 -20.94
C ALA A 240 -8.48 7.22 -19.85
N SER A 241 -9.11 6.03 -19.85
CA SER A 241 -10.10 5.66 -18.85
C SER A 241 -9.48 5.60 -17.46
N LEU A 242 -8.30 4.98 -17.30
CA LEU A 242 -7.59 4.93 -16.01
C LEU A 242 -7.21 6.33 -15.52
N LEU A 243 -6.72 7.22 -16.39
CA LEU A 243 -6.34 8.58 -16.02
C LEU A 243 -7.57 9.39 -15.59
N ILE A 244 -8.68 9.30 -16.32
CA ILE A 244 -9.93 9.98 -15.96
C ILE A 244 -10.46 9.44 -14.63
N ILE A 245 -10.54 8.11 -14.46
CA ILE A 245 -10.93 7.48 -13.19
C ILE A 245 -10.04 8.02 -12.07
N PHE A 246 -8.72 8.00 -12.24
CA PHE A 246 -7.77 8.48 -11.24
C PHE A 246 -8.02 9.95 -10.87
N ILE A 247 -8.22 10.85 -11.83
CA ILE A 247 -8.54 12.25 -11.56
C ILE A 247 -9.87 12.37 -10.80
N PHE A 248 -10.92 11.67 -11.21
CA PHE A 248 -12.21 11.75 -10.53
C PHE A 248 -12.15 11.21 -9.09
N TYR A 249 -11.50 10.06 -8.88
CA TYR A 249 -11.33 9.49 -7.55
C TYR A 249 -10.43 10.34 -6.65
N SER A 250 -9.38 10.96 -7.18
CA SER A 250 -8.50 11.83 -6.39
C SER A 250 -9.11 13.20 -6.05
N THR A 251 -10.04 13.70 -6.87
CA THR A 251 -10.54 15.10 -6.74
C THR A 251 -11.97 15.19 -6.22
N PHE A 252 -12.86 14.25 -6.59
CA PHE A 252 -14.30 14.39 -6.39
C PHE A 252 -14.94 13.28 -5.54
N LEU A 253 -14.42 12.05 -5.56
CA LEU A 253 -15.00 10.97 -4.77
C LEU A 253 -14.38 10.95 -3.39
N LYS A 254 -15.25 11.07 -2.38
CA LYS A 254 -14.92 10.80 -0.98
C LYS A 254 -15.31 9.36 -0.64
N ALA A 255 -14.75 8.80 0.43
CA ALA A 255 -15.00 7.41 0.88
C ALA A 255 -16.51 7.06 1.03
N ASN A 256 -17.37 8.04 1.30
CA ASN A 256 -18.82 7.85 1.45
C ASN A 256 -19.63 7.95 0.14
N THR A 257 -18.99 7.84 -1.01
CA THR A 257 -19.69 7.92 -2.30
C THR A 257 -20.49 6.65 -2.57
N GLU A 258 -21.75 6.80 -2.99
CA GLU A 258 -22.60 5.66 -3.36
C GLU A 258 -22.02 4.85 -4.53
N LYS A 259 -22.17 3.52 -4.48
CA LYS A 259 -21.59 2.59 -5.47
C LYS A 259 -21.99 2.89 -6.92
N TRP A 260 -23.20 3.41 -7.16
CA TRP A 260 -23.68 3.73 -8.51
C TRP A 260 -22.87 4.86 -9.18
N VAL A 261 -22.36 5.81 -8.39
CA VAL A 261 -21.53 6.92 -8.90
C VAL A 261 -20.22 6.37 -9.46
N GLY A 262 -19.61 5.39 -8.79
CA GLY A 262 -18.41 4.70 -9.28
C GLY A 262 -18.64 4.05 -10.65
N TYR A 263 -19.78 3.37 -10.85
CA TYR A 263 -20.13 2.80 -12.16
C TYR A 263 -20.41 3.88 -13.22
N ALA A 264 -21.03 5.01 -12.85
CA ALA A 264 -21.26 6.12 -13.76
C ALA A 264 -19.94 6.76 -14.23
N VAL A 265 -18.99 6.99 -13.31
CA VAL A 265 -17.65 7.50 -13.61
C VAL A 265 -16.88 6.51 -14.49
N LEU A 266 -16.95 5.22 -14.18
CA LEU A 266 -16.36 4.17 -15.01
C LEU A 266 -16.92 4.20 -16.44
N ALA A 267 -18.24 4.20 -16.60
CA ALA A 267 -18.88 4.25 -17.91
C ALA A 267 -18.50 5.53 -18.69
N GLY A 268 -18.52 6.69 -18.04
CA GLY A 268 -18.09 7.96 -18.63
C GLY A 268 -16.63 7.94 -19.06
N SER A 269 -15.74 7.38 -18.24
CA SER A 269 -14.32 7.24 -18.55
C SER A 269 -14.05 6.29 -19.72
N ILE A 270 -14.85 5.24 -19.89
CA ILE A 270 -14.76 4.33 -21.04
C ILE A 270 -15.17 5.05 -22.32
N ILE A 271 -16.27 5.81 -22.31
CA ILE A 271 -16.72 6.59 -23.47
C ILE A 271 -15.66 7.62 -23.89
N ALA A 272 -15.12 8.37 -22.92
CA ALA A 272 -14.03 9.31 -23.17
C ALA A 272 -12.76 8.58 -23.69
N GLY A 273 -12.46 7.40 -23.14
CA GLY A 273 -11.36 6.57 -23.59
C GLY A 273 -11.53 6.04 -25.01
N LEU A 274 -12.75 5.66 -25.43
CA LEU A 274 -13.06 5.27 -26.82
C LEU A 274 -12.78 6.40 -27.80
N ILE A 275 -13.13 7.64 -27.44
CA ILE A 275 -12.85 8.82 -28.26
C ILE A 275 -11.33 9.04 -28.35
N LEU A 276 -10.61 9.04 -27.22
CA LEU A 276 -9.17 9.29 -27.22
C LEU A 276 -8.39 8.15 -27.91
N GLY A 277 -8.79 6.91 -27.69
CA GLY A 277 -8.24 5.74 -28.37
C GLY A 277 -8.43 5.84 -29.88
N TRP A 278 -9.62 6.26 -30.35
CA TRP A 278 -9.85 6.50 -31.77
C TRP A 278 -8.94 7.60 -32.33
N VAL A 279 -8.76 8.71 -31.61
CA VAL A 279 -7.84 9.78 -32.00
C VAL A 279 -6.39 9.26 -32.08
N LEU A 280 -5.93 8.45 -31.12
CA LEU A 280 -4.58 7.88 -31.12
C LEU A 280 -4.31 6.95 -32.31
N THR A 281 -5.34 6.29 -32.86
CA THR A 281 -5.17 5.52 -34.11
C THR A 281 -4.81 6.40 -35.31
N LYS A 282 -5.18 7.69 -35.29
CA LYS A 282 -4.80 8.66 -36.33
C LYS A 282 -3.39 9.18 -36.13
N PHE A 283 -2.94 9.30 -34.88
CA PHE A 283 -1.61 9.81 -34.52
C PHE A 283 -0.67 8.69 -34.07
N GLN A 284 -0.34 7.78 -35.00
CA GLN A 284 0.43 6.57 -34.69
C GLN A 284 1.77 6.82 -34.00
N LYS A 285 2.46 7.93 -34.30
CA LYS A 285 3.73 8.29 -33.64
C LYS A 285 3.54 8.61 -32.16
N VAL A 286 2.49 9.37 -31.84
CA VAL A 286 2.14 9.72 -30.45
C VAL A 286 1.66 8.48 -29.70
N GLY A 287 0.84 7.66 -30.33
CA GLY A 287 0.39 6.39 -29.75
C GLY A 287 1.56 5.43 -29.46
N ALA A 288 2.52 5.31 -30.37
CA ALA A 288 3.69 4.46 -30.16
C ALA A 288 4.59 4.98 -29.02
N PHE A 289 4.75 6.31 -28.90
CA PHE A 289 5.44 6.91 -27.75
C PHE A 289 4.73 6.57 -26.43
N ALA A 290 3.41 6.73 -26.36
CA ALA A 290 2.62 6.41 -25.17
C ALA A 290 2.70 4.91 -24.80
N LEU A 291 2.64 4.05 -25.81
CA LEU A 291 2.78 2.60 -25.64
C LEU A 291 4.17 2.22 -25.12
N ALA A 292 5.23 2.82 -25.66
CA ALA A 292 6.57 2.60 -25.17
C ALA A 292 6.80 3.15 -23.76
N ALA A 293 6.19 4.29 -23.44
CA ALA A 293 6.20 4.84 -22.08
C ALA A 293 5.53 3.87 -21.10
N TRP A 294 4.42 3.23 -21.49
CA TRP A 294 3.77 2.21 -20.66
C TRP A 294 4.61 0.93 -20.50
N GLY A 295 5.31 0.51 -21.56
CA GLY A 295 6.30 -0.56 -21.48
C GLY A 295 7.46 -0.22 -20.54
N GLY A 296 7.96 1.02 -20.61
CA GLY A 296 9.02 1.52 -19.72
C GLY A 296 8.57 1.66 -18.29
N PHE A 297 7.34 2.10 -18.05
CA PHE A 297 6.68 2.10 -16.75
C PHE A 297 6.63 0.68 -16.15
N SER A 298 6.23 -0.31 -16.96
CA SER A 298 6.16 -1.72 -16.54
C SER A 298 7.54 -2.26 -16.16
N ILE A 299 8.57 -1.97 -16.97
CA ILE A 299 9.96 -2.35 -16.67
C ILE A 299 10.46 -1.63 -15.41
N GLY A 300 10.16 -0.34 -15.25
CA GLY A 300 10.53 0.43 -14.06
C GLY A 300 9.95 -0.16 -12.79
N LEU A 301 8.69 -0.61 -12.81
CA LEU A 301 8.06 -1.31 -11.68
C LEU A 301 8.76 -2.65 -11.37
N ILE A 302 9.09 -3.43 -12.40
CA ILE A 302 9.80 -4.71 -12.24
C ILE A 302 11.19 -4.48 -11.63
N VAL A 303 11.94 -3.51 -12.15
CA VAL A 303 13.31 -3.18 -11.69
C VAL A 303 13.29 -2.62 -10.27
N TYR A 304 12.34 -1.73 -9.95
CA TYR A 304 12.23 -1.16 -8.62
C TYR A 304 11.97 -2.24 -7.56
N ASN A 305 10.97 -3.09 -7.82
CA ASN A 305 10.60 -4.16 -6.90
C ASN A 305 11.65 -5.29 -6.82
N ALA A 306 12.47 -5.50 -7.86
CA ALA A 306 13.53 -6.50 -7.82
C ALA A 306 14.77 -6.03 -7.06
N PHE A 307 15.21 -4.78 -7.28
CA PHE A 307 16.55 -4.34 -6.86
C PHE A 307 16.57 -2.98 -6.17
N ALA A 308 15.86 -1.98 -6.70
CA ALA A 308 16.07 -0.59 -6.29
C ALA A 308 15.65 -0.33 -4.83
N TYR A 309 14.67 -1.07 -4.33
CA TYR A 309 14.19 -0.95 -2.97
C TYR A 309 15.25 -1.23 -1.89
N LYS A 310 16.28 -2.03 -2.23
CA LYS A 310 17.37 -2.38 -1.29
C LYS A 310 18.41 -1.28 -1.13
N ILE A 311 18.50 -0.36 -2.09
CA ILE A 311 19.57 0.65 -2.13
C ILE A 311 19.21 1.83 -1.24
N SER A 312 17.94 2.27 -1.27
CA SER A 312 17.46 3.37 -0.46
C SER A 312 15.94 3.28 -0.31
N GLY A 313 15.46 3.34 0.95
CA GLY A 313 14.03 3.36 1.29
C GLY A 313 13.33 4.69 1.00
N GLU A 314 13.95 5.55 0.20
CA GLU A 314 13.45 6.90 -0.06
C GLU A 314 12.41 6.91 -1.19
N PRO A 315 11.30 7.65 -1.06
CA PRO A 315 10.21 7.65 -2.02
C PRO A 315 10.61 8.19 -3.40
N TRP A 316 11.57 9.12 -3.48
CA TRP A 316 11.98 9.74 -4.76
C TRP A 316 12.62 8.73 -5.72
N MET A 317 13.23 7.65 -5.22
CA MET A 317 13.85 6.60 -6.04
C MET A 317 12.83 5.79 -6.83
N PHE A 318 11.65 5.58 -6.25
CA PHE A 318 10.52 4.94 -6.95
C PHE A 318 10.15 5.77 -8.18
N TYR A 319 9.89 7.06 -7.98
CA TYR A 319 9.52 7.97 -9.06
C TYR A 319 10.62 8.10 -10.11
N LEU A 320 11.88 8.24 -9.69
CA LEU A 320 13.02 8.33 -10.60
C LEU A 320 13.12 7.08 -11.49
N THR A 321 13.00 5.89 -10.90
CA THR A 321 13.13 4.63 -11.64
C THR A 321 11.96 4.45 -12.61
N VAL A 322 10.74 4.62 -12.14
CA VAL A 322 9.52 4.37 -12.93
C VAL A 322 9.34 5.42 -14.01
N ILE A 323 9.40 6.71 -13.67
CA ILE A 323 9.25 7.81 -14.63
C ILE A 323 10.46 7.87 -15.56
N GLY A 324 11.67 7.64 -15.03
CA GLY A 324 12.89 7.58 -15.83
C GLY A 324 12.85 6.49 -16.89
N CYS A 325 12.45 5.26 -16.54
CA CYS A 325 12.29 4.18 -17.51
C CYS A 325 11.18 4.46 -18.54
N ALA A 326 10.04 5.01 -18.10
CA ALA A 326 8.95 5.39 -19.00
C ALA A 326 9.39 6.46 -20.02
N ALA A 327 10.03 7.54 -19.55
CA ALA A 327 10.54 8.61 -20.41
C ALA A 327 11.64 8.11 -21.35
N ALA A 328 12.58 7.30 -20.85
CA ALA A 328 13.68 6.76 -21.64
C ALA A 328 13.18 5.89 -22.81
N LEU A 329 12.27 4.93 -22.56
CA LEU A 329 11.72 4.09 -23.64
C LEU A 329 10.77 4.87 -24.56
N GLY A 330 10.02 5.83 -24.02
CA GLY A 330 9.23 6.76 -24.84
C GLY A 330 10.11 7.51 -25.85
N LEU A 331 11.17 8.17 -25.38
CA LEU A 331 12.10 8.92 -26.24
C LEU A 331 12.86 8.00 -27.21
N LEU A 332 13.31 6.82 -26.75
CA LEU A 332 14.02 5.86 -27.59
C LEU A 332 13.15 5.34 -28.75
N THR A 333 11.83 5.32 -28.58
CA THR A 333 10.88 4.94 -29.65
C THR A 333 10.88 5.92 -30.82
N LEU A 334 11.28 7.18 -30.59
CA LEU A 334 11.39 8.15 -31.69
C LEU A 334 12.56 7.83 -32.63
N ILE A 335 13.59 7.10 -32.13
CA ILE A 335 14.79 6.72 -32.88
C ILE A 335 14.67 5.28 -33.39
N LEU A 336 14.22 4.36 -32.54
CA LEU A 336 14.21 2.92 -32.78
C LEU A 336 12.78 2.35 -32.79
N PHE A 337 11.89 3.02 -33.52
CA PHE A 337 10.44 2.78 -33.52
C PHE A 337 10.05 1.29 -33.49
N ASP A 338 10.51 0.52 -34.47
CA ASP A 338 10.10 -0.87 -34.62
C ASP A 338 10.57 -1.79 -33.49
N HIS A 339 11.81 -1.59 -33.03
CA HIS A 339 12.42 -2.46 -32.02
C HIS A 339 11.81 -2.18 -30.65
N ILE A 340 11.70 -0.89 -30.28
CA ILE A 340 11.15 -0.53 -28.98
C ILE A 340 9.67 -0.85 -28.89
N LEU A 341 8.92 -0.72 -29.99
CA LEU A 341 7.50 -1.09 -30.01
C LEU A 341 7.27 -2.59 -29.77
N ILE A 342 8.11 -3.47 -30.34
CA ILE A 342 8.06 -4.92 -30.06
C ILE A 342 8.36 -5.17 -28.58
N GLN A 343 9.41 -4.56 -28.05
CA GLN A 343 9.77 -4.73 -26.63
C GLN A 343 8.66 -4.23 -25.70
N ALA A 344 8.11 -3.05 -25.97
CA ALA A 344 7.07 -2.42 -25.15
C ALA A 344 5.78 -3.24 -25.12
N THR A 345 5.30 -3.70 -26.29
CA THR A 345 4.09 -4.53 -26.35
C THR A 345 4.29 -5.89 -25.70
N ALA A 346 5.44 -6.53 -25.92
CA ALA A 346 5.78 -7.79 -25.30
C ALA A 346 5.82 -7.68 -23.77
N VAL A 347 6.50 -6.65 -23.22
CA VAL A 347 6.63 -6.49 -21.77
C VAL A 347 5.33 -6.07 -21.10
N THR A 348 4.56 -5.16 -21.71
CA THR A 348 3.25 -4.76 -21.20
C THR A 348 2.29 -5.96 -21.18
N GLY A 349 2.22 -6.73 -22.26
CA GLY A 349 1.36 -7.91 -22.32
C GLY A 349 1.80 -8.98 -21.32
N ALA A 350 3.11 -9.22 -21.22
CA ALA A 350 3.68 -10.18 -20.27
C ALA A 350 3.48 -9.77 -18.82
N PHE A 351 3.42 -8.48 -18.51
CA PHE A 351 3.11 -7.96 -17.18
C PHE A 351 1.62 -8.11 -16.84
N MET A 352 0.72 -7.82 -17.80
CA MET A 352 -0.74 -7.91 -17.59
C MET A 352 -1.23 -9.33 -17.30
N VAL A 353 -0.64 -10.37 -17.92
CA VAL A 353 -1.12 -11.76 -17.78
C VAL A 353 -0.95 -12.29 -16.34
N PRO A 354 0.26 -12.29 -15.73
CA PRO A 354 0.45 -12.68 -14.33
C PRO A 354 -0.27 -11.75 -13.36
N TYR A 355 -0.38 -10.46 -13.69
CA TYR A 355 -1.17 -9.53 -12.89
C TYR A 355 -2.65 -9.95 -12.82
N GLY A 356 -3.25 -10.28 -13.97
CA GLY A 356 -4.61 -10.81 -14.04
C GLY A 356 -4.77 -12.10 -13.23
N ILE A 357 -3.86 -13.06 -13.40
CA ILE A 357 -3.85 -14.32 -12.64
C ILE A 357 -3.79 -14.04 -11.13
N GLY A 358 -2.93 -13.12 -10.72
CA GLY A 358 -2.75 -12.71 -9.33
C GLY A 358 -4.02 -12.16 -8.66
N LEU A 359 -4.90 -11.50 -9.41
CA LEU A 359 -6.19 -11.01 -8.88
C LEU A 359 -7.13 -12.15 -8.44
N VAL A 360 -7.07 -13.31 -9.12
CA VAL A 360 -7.95 -14.45 -8.81
C VAL A 360 -7.26 -15.45 -7.89
N ALA A 361 -5.98 -15.75 -8.16
CA ALA A 361 -5.19 -16.68 -7.36
C ALA A 361 -4.86 -16.12 -5.96
N GLY A 362 -4.93 -14.80 -5.80
CA GLY A 362 -4.49 -14.13 -4.58
C GLY A 362 -2.97 -14.06 -4.50
N SER A 363 -2.49 -13.46 -3.40
CA SER A 363 -1.06 -13.38 -3.07
C SER A 363 -0.18 -12.69 -4.12
N TYR A 364 -0.77 -11.95 -5.07
CA TYR A 364 -0.04 -11.01 -5.89
C TYR A 364 -0.12 -9.63 -5.23
N PRO A 365 0.88 -9.26 -4.41
CA PRO A 365 0.89 -7.96 -3.79
C PRO A 365 0.93 -6.87 -4.85
N ASN A 366 0.20 -5.80 -4.59
CA ASN A 366 0.17 -4.66 -5.49
C ASN A 366 1.57 -4.01 -5.50
N PRO A 367 2.19 -3.79 -6.67
CA PRO A 367 3.53 -3.21 -6.74
C PRO A 367 3.62 -1.83 -6.04
N PHE A 368 2.52 -1.08 -5.99
CA PHE A 368 2.49 0.20 -5.26
C PHE A 368 2.46 0.00 -3.74
N THR A 369 1.73 -1.00 -3.23
CA THR A 369 1.69 -1.28 -1.78
C THR A 369 3.01 -1.87 -1.31
N ILE A 370 3.71 -2.65 -2.15
CA ILE A 370 5.06 -3.15 -1.85
C ILE A 370 6.03 -1.98 -1.71
N ALA A 371 6.01 -1.04 -2.66
CA ALA A 371 6.88 0.14 -2.61
C ALA A 371 6.66 0.93 -1.32
N GLU A 372 5.42 1.09 -0.89
CA GLU A 372 5.06 1.77 0.35
C GLU A 372 5.51 0.99 1.61
N LEU A 373 5.24 -0.32 1.66
CA LEU A 373 5.63 -1.17 2.78
C LEU A 373 7.15 -1.21 2.97
N ILE A 374 7.90 -1.14 1.88
CA ILE A 374 9.36 -1.06 1.92
C ILE A 374 9.84 0.31 2.39
N GLN A 375 9.24 1.40 1.90
CA GLN A 375 9.55 2.75 2.38
C GLN A 375 9.29 2.89 3.89
N ASN A 376 8.27 2.20 4.38
CA ASN A 376 7.92 2.18 5.80
C ASN A 376 8.79 1.21 6.64
N GLY A 377 9.77 0.51 6.05
CA GLY A 377 10.66 -0.42 6.76
C GLY A 377 9.94 -1.64 7.34
N GLN A 378 8.83 -2.06 6.74
CA GLN A 378 7.94 -3.06 7.35
C GLN A 378 8.09 -4.46 6.77
N LEU A 379 8.79 -4.58 5.65
CA LEU A 379 8.82 -5.79 4.86
C LEU A 379 10.25 -6.33 4.82
N ASP A 380 10.60 -7.12 5.84
CA ASP A 380 11.90 -7.78 5.91
C ASP A 380 12.02 -8.93 4.90
N ASN A 381 10.89 -9.56 4.55
CA ASN A 381 10.85 -10.67 3.60
C ASN A 381 9.64 -10.54 2.66
N ILE A 382 9.92 -10.44 1.36
CA ILE A 382 8.91 -10.53 0.30
C ILE A 382 8.54 -12.01 0.12
N ASP A 383 7.24 -12.31 0.01
CA ASP A 383 6.73 -13.66 -0.23
C ASP A 383 7.45 -14.30 -1.45
N PRO A 384 8.06 -15.50 -1.31
CA PRO A 384 8.68 -16.22 -2.42
C PRO A 384 7.79 -16.35 -3.67
N LEU A 385 6.47 -16.41 -3.48
CA LEU A 385 5.51 -16.52 -4.58
C LEU A 385 5.54 -15.28 -5.50
N TYR A 386 5.85 -14.09 -4.96
CA TYR A 386 6.03 -12.88 -5.76
C TYR A 386 7.11 -13.06 -6.83
N TYR A 387 8.25 -13.65 -6.46
CA TYR A 387 9.35 -13.91 -7.38
C TYR A 387 8.97 -14.94 -8.46
N ALA A 388 8.07 -15.88 -8.15
CA ALA A 388 7.55 -16.81 -9.15
C ALA A 388 6.72 -16.07 -10.22
N TYR A 389 5.88 -15.10 -9.83
CA TYR A 389 5.14 -14.27 -10.79
C TYR A 389 6.07 -13.39 -11.63
N MET A 390 7.13 -12.83 -11.03
CA MET A 390 8.15 -12.07 -11.76
C MET A 390 8.89 -12.97 -12.77
N GLY A 391 9.28 -14.17 -12.37
CA GLY A 391 9.91 -15.16 -13.25
C GLY A 391 8.98 -15.55 -14.41
N GLY A 392 7.70 -15.78 -14.13
CA GLY A 392 6.69 -16.04 -15.15
C GLY A 392 6.52 -14.88 -16.14
N THR A 393 6.52 -13.64 -15.65
CA THR A 393 6.49 -12.42 -16.46
C THR A 393 7.69 -12.36 -17.41
N LEU A 394 8.90 -12.62 -16.89
CA LEU A 394 10.13 -12.60 -17.68
C LEU A 394 10.14 -13.67 -18.77
N VAL A 395 9.73 -14.91 -18.45
CA VAL A 395 9.63 -16.00 -19.42
C VAL A 395 8.62 -15.65 -20.52
N LEU A 396 7.42 -15.17 -20.14
CA LEU A 396 6.38 -14.80 -21.08
C LEU A 396 6.82 -13.65 -21.99
N TYR A 397 7.52 -12.66 -21.43
CA TYR A 397 8.14 -11.57 -22.19
C TYR A 397 9.11 -12.08 -23.25
N LEU A 398 10.05 -12.96 -22.88
CA LEU A 398 11.03 -13.52 -23.83
C LEU A 398 10.35 -14.31 -24.95
N ILE A 399 9.34 -15.12 -24.63
CA ILE A 399 8.56 -15.85 -25.65
C ILE A 399 7.84 -14.85 -26.58
N GLY A 400 7.18 -13.84 -26.01
CA GLY A 400 6.48 -12.78 -26.77
C GLY A 400 7.40 -12.07 -27.75
N ILE A 401 8.60 -11.66 -27.30
CA ILE A 401 9.63 -11.05 -28.15
C ILE A 401 10.00 -11.97 -29.32
N ILE A 402 10.31 -13.24 -29.05
CA ILE A 402 10.73 -14.21 -30.08
C ILE A 402 9.61 -14.37 -31.13
N VAL A 403 8.36 -14.52 -30.68
CA VAL A 403 7.20 -14.65 -31.57
C VAL A 403 7.00 -13.41 -32.42
N GLN A 404 7.03 -12.22 -31.83
CA GLN A 404 6.85 -10.96 -32.56
C GLN A 404 7.98 -10.68 -33.56
N TYR A 405 9.24 -11.00 -33.23
CA TYR A 405 10.36 -10.86 -34.17
C TYR A 405 10.28 -11.87 -35.31
N ARG A 406 9.88 -13.12 -35.04
CA ARG A 406 9.63 -14.12 -36.11
C ARG A 406 8.53 -13.64 -37.05
N HIS A 407 7.45 -13.09 -36.50
CA HIS A 407 6.37 -12.52 -37.30
C HIS A 407 6.86 -11.34 -38.15
N LYS A 408 7.68 -10.43 -37.59
CA LYS A 408 8.32 -9.32 -38.33
C LYS A 408 9.18 -9.83 -39.48
N ARG A 409 9.97 -10.89 -39.27
CA ARG A 409 10.85 -11.47 -40.32
C ARG A 409 10.05 -12.06 -41.48
N ASN A 410 8.90 -12.68 -41.20
CA ASN A 410 8.07 -13.32 -42.21
C ASN A 410 7.24 -12.33 -43.04
N HIS A 411 7.01 -11.11 -42.54
CA HIS A 411 6.24 -10.05 -43.22
C HIS A 411 6.98 -8.71 -43.24
N PRO A 412 8.05 -8.58 -44.05
CA PRO A 412 8.86 -7.34 -44.11
C PRO A 412 8.11 -6.13 -44.70
N ASP A 413 7.04 -6.34 -45.49
CA ASP A 413 6.41 -5.31 -46.34
C ASP A 413 5.34 -4.43 -45.64
N HIS A 414 5.28 -4.44 -44.31
CA HIS A 414 4.25 -3.70 -43.54
C HIS A 414 4.80 -2.57 -42.65
N ALA A 415 6.02 -2.08 -42.92
CA ALA A 415 6.51 -0.87 -42.27
C ALA A 415 5.51 0.30 -42.49
N PRO A 416 4.86 0.85 -41.44
CA PRO A 416 3.81 1.87 -41.59
C PRO A 416 4.33 3.18 -42.22
N GLU A 417 5.64 3.40 -42.19
CA GLU A 417 6.30 4.58 -42.73
C GLU A 417 6.23 4.65 -44.26
N THR A 418 6.19 3.51 -44.96
CA THR A 418 6.11 3.52 -46.43
C THR A 418 4.71 3.94 -46.89
N ARG A 419 3.62 3.48 -46.26
CA ARG A 419 2.26 3.83 -46.72
C ARG A 419 1.89 5.30 -46.53
N PHE A 420 2.35 5.96 -45.46
CA PHE A 420 2.07 7.39 -45.26
C PHE A 420 2.92 8.26 -46.20
N SER A 421 4.20 7.91 -46.37
CA SER A 421 5.10 8.54 -47.34
C SER A 421 4.61 8.33 -48.77
N GLU A 422 4.12 7.14 -49.10
CA GLU A 422 3.68 6.76 -50.44
C GLU A 422 2.34 7.41 -50.80
N LYS A 423 1.40 7.53 -49.84
CA LYS A 423 0.18 8.34 -50.06
C LYS A 423 0.47 9.83 -50.17
N ALA A 424 1.41 10.36 -49.39
CA ALA A 424 1.86 11.74 -49.51
C ALA A 424 2.56 12.00 -50.86
N ARG A 425 3.43 11.08 -51.31
CA ARG A 425 4.06 11.11 -52.63
C ARG A 425 3.04 10.92 -53.76
N ALA A 426 2.03 10.08 -53.59
CA ALA A 426 0.97 9.87 -54.57
C ALA A 426 0.03 11.08 -54.70
N ARG A 427 -0.19 11.84 -53.61
CA ARG A 427 -0.88 13.14 -53.65
C ARG A 427 -0.03 14.24 -54.27
N TYR A 428 1.29 14.17 -54.18
CA TYR A 428 2.19 15.12 -54.83
C TYR A 428 2.36 14.84 -56.33
N ARG A 429 2.08 13.62 -56.79
CA ARG A 429 2.13 13.23 -58.22
C ARG A 429 0.83 13.46 -59.00
N ARG A 430 -0.29 13.77 -58.33
CA ARG A 430 -1.54 14.22 -58.97
C ARG A 430 -1.64 15.73 -58.80
#